data_AF-A0A7Y6FCF6-F1
#
_entry.id   AF-A0A7Y6FCF6-F1
#
_cell.length_a   1.000
_cell.length_b   1.000
_cell.length_c   1.000
_cell.angle_alpha   90.00
_cell.angle_beta   90.00
_cell.angle_gamma   90.00
#
_symmetry.space_group_name_H-M   'P 1'
#
loop_
_entity.id
_entity.type
_entity.pdbx_description
1 polymer ?
#
loop_
_entity_poly.entity_id
_entity_poly.type
_entity_poly.pdbx_seq_one_letter_code
_entity_poly.pdbx_strand_id
1 'polypeptide(L)'
;MAAQRAYTTHPLVLRRVTVRRVHEVTPRMRRVVLGGDDLAAFTRDGTGHPAFAAPGFDDHVKLILAADGDIRAALPAQLPYGIEWTPSEHRLTRDYTPRRVDRDAGELHLDFVVHGEGPAEAWSASAREGDELWFVGPKSSLRLPERLDWIQLVGDETALPAIGRFLDERPLDAPAHVLVTVSDASARQELALRDGDTVTWVVAEPGDAAALDTAVRALPVPEGEGYVWAAAESRALLPVRRYLQRERKLPKDRLNITGYWHREDSPAVPEAKGRAEAGAQAPAVGPVPSPLPWLAVRAAVQLGVVDAVADAPGLTAGALAARLGVPVAGIDVLLPVLAAYDVVVGADEGRSGLRLGTAGEQLLDEHEREEYAGHEAELLLALTQLAPALRGGASPWRLASGATLHETVSQDAERYGELVEECEQLVFLLGGLTADPLWEGIGSCLLTGPGSASVVAALDDAGLRPRLRVAEDSIPTAVLRGHVTAPDRVDWTPGPADVAVAAKALAHRTDEEAVLLLTRLAGWTGTAVLVEASRPDGLSPHAAEAGLHAYAATGSPLRDSAAIAALAERSGWTVERTIALGWGTEATVLRRA
;
A
#
# COMPACT_ATOMS: atom_id res chain seq x y z
N MET A 1 -9.47 -4.01 16.70
CA MET A 1 -8.58 -5.11 16.29
C MET A 1 -8.68 -5.20 14.79
N ALA A 2 -7.67 -4.71 14.08
CA ALA A 2 -7.57 -4.85 12.63
C ALA A 2 -7.58 -6.34 12.31
N ALA A 3 -8.61 -6.80 11.58
CA ALA A 3 -8.63 -8.16 11.08
C ALA A 3 -7.60 -8.22 9.95
N GLN A 4 -6.38 -8.61 10.31
CA GLN A 4 -5.26 -8.71 9.39
C GLN A 4 -5.66 -9.71 8.30
N ARG A 5 -5.79 -9.20 7.08
CA ARG A 5 -6.09 -10.03 5.92
C ARG A 5 -5.01 -11.11 5.81
N ALA A 6 -5.44 -12.36 5.74
CA ALA A 6 -4.53 -13.48 5.65
C ALA A 6 -3.93 -13.52 4.24
N TYR A 7 -2.70 -13.06 4.07
CA TYR A 7 -1.99 -13.14 2.79
C TYR A 7 -0.87 -14.17 2.87
N THR A 8 -0.59 -14.82 1.75
CA THR A 8 0.66 -15.56 1.55
C THR A 8 1.62 -14.66 0.80
N THR A 9 2.82 -14.42 1.33
CA THR A 9 3.84 -13.61 0.65
C THR A 9 4.57 -14.43 -0.41
N HIS A 10 5.05 -13.75 -1.46
CA HIS A 10 5.84 -14.35 -2.53
C HIS A 10 7.12 -13.56 -2.74
N PRO A 11 8.23 -14.21 -3.16
CA PRO A 11 9.44 -13.49 -3.50
C PRO A 11 9.19 -12.57 -4.70
N LEU A 12 9.67 -11.33 -4.61
CA LEU A 12 9.63 -10.40 -5.73
C LEU A 12 10.71 -10.76 -6.75
N VAL A 13 10.29 -11.24 -7.91
CA VAL A 13 11.18 -11.65 -9.00
C VAL A 13 10.86 -10.83 -10.24
N LEU A 14 11.88 -10.18 -10.81
CA LEU A 14 11.83 -9.50 -12.09
C LEU A 14 11.92 -10.53 -13.22
N ARG A 15 10.84 -10.69 -13.99
CA ARG A 15 10.73 -11.67 -15.06
C ARG A 15 10.65 -10.98 -16.42
N ARG A 16 11.40 -11.51 -17.38
CA ARG A 16 11.27 -11.17 -18.80
C ARG A 16 10.40 -12.19 -19.49
N VAL A 17 9.38 -11.72 -20.19
CA VAL A 17 8.52 -12.57 -21.02
C VAL A 17 8.42 -12.02 -22.43
N THR A 18 8.00 -12.88 -23.35
CA THR A 18 7.81 -12.60 -24.76
C THR A 18 6.37 -12.86 -25.15
N VAL A 19 5.82 -12.00 -26.00
CA VAL A 19 4.49 -12.23 -26.58
C VAL A 19 4.56 -13.46 -27.45
N ARG A 20 3.75 -14.46 -27.11
CA ARG A 20 3.57 -15.69 -27.90
C ARG A 20 2.42 -15.53 -28.88
N ARG A 21 1.31 -14.96 -28.41
CA ARG A 21 0.08 -14.78 -29.19
C ARG A 21 -0.70 -13.58 -28.67
N VAL A 22 -1.56 -13.06 -29.52
CA VAL A 22 -2.51 -12.01 -29.20
C VAL A 22 -3.89 -12.44 -29.66
N HIS A 23 -4.90 -12.24 -28.81
CA HIS A 23 -6.30 -12.51 -29.12
C HIS A 23 -7.17 -11.29 -28.83
N GLU A 24 -8.06 -10.95 -29.75
CA GLU A 24 -9.16 -10.03 -29.48
C GLU A 24 -10.29 -10.84 -28.82
N VAL A 25 -10.42 -10.73 -27.49
CA VAL A 25 -11.43 -11.48 -26.71
C VAL A 25 -12.82 -10.90 -26.97
N THR A 26 -12.89 -9.58 -26.94
CA THR A 26 -14.02 -8.77 -27.37
C THR A 26 -13.47 -7.53 -28.10
N PRO A 27 -14.30 -6.71 -28.76
CA PRO A 27 -13.83 -5.43 -29.30
C PRO A 27 -13.23 -4.48 -28.26
N ARG A 28 -13.42 -4.76 -26.96
CA ARG A 28 -12.98 -3.94 -25.83
C ARG A 28 -11.98 -4.64 -24.91
N MET A 29 -11.57 -5.86 -25.24
CA MET A 29 -10.66 -6.65 -24.41
C MET A 29 -9.70 -7.42 -25.30
N ARG A 30 -8.41 -7.16 -25.12
CA ARG A 30 -7.33 -7.84 -25.83
C ARG A 30 -6.52 -8.69 -24.87
N ARG A 31 -6.39 -9.97 -25.17
CA ARG A 31 -5.56 -10.92 -24.41
C ARG A 31 -4.19 -11.05 -25.06
N VAL A 32 -3.15 -10.84 -24.27
CA VAL A 32 -1.77 -11.11 -24.64
C VAL A 32 -1.32 -12.37 -23.92
N VAL A 33 -0.97 -13.40 -24.69
CA VAL A 33 -0.38 -14.64 -24.17
C VAL A 33 1.13 -14.47 -24.18
N LEU A 34 1.72 -14.58 -23.01
CA LEU A 34 3.14 -14.37 -22.74
C LEU A 34 3.79 -15.71 -22.42
N GLY A 35 5.05 -15.87 -22.80
CA GLY A 35 5.86 -17.02 -22.44
C GLY A 35 7.34 -16.65 -22.34
N GLY A 36 8.15 -17.56 -21.81
CA GLY A 36 9.59 -17.32 -21.65
C GLY A 36 10.17 -18.15 -20.52
N ASP A 37 11.48 -18.38 -20.58
CA ASP A 37 12.18 -19.25 -19.62
C ASP A 37 12.11 -18.69 -18.19
N ASP A 38 12.02 -17.36 -18.03
CA ASP A 38 11.85 -16.70 -16.73
C ASP A 38 10.49 -17.00 -16.08
N LEU A 39 9.52 -17.67 -16.73
CA LEU A 39 8.32 -18.17 -16.05
C LEU A 39 8.57 -19.48 -15.28
N ALA A 40 9.57 -20.27 -15.71
CA ALA A 40 10.02 -21.43 -14.99
C ALA A 40 10.94 -21.03 -13.82
N ALA A 41 11.42 -22.02 -13.06
CA ALA A 41 12.51 -21.77 -12.12
C ALA A 41 13.79 -21.49 -12.91
N PHE A 42 14.52 -20.45 -12.52
CA PHE A 42 15.75 -20.04 -13.21
C PHE A 42 16.81 -19.54 -12.21
N THR A 43 18.04 -19.36 -12.68
CA THR A 43 19.12 -18.80 -11.89
C THR A 43 19.60 -17.50 -12.52
N ARG A 44 19.71 -16.43 -11.72
CA ARG A 44 20.27 -15.14 -12.13
C ARG A 44 21.30 -14.73 -11.09
N ASP A 45 22.50 -14.38 -11.54
CA ASP A 45 23.61 -13.94 -10.68
C ASP A 45 23.90 -14.89 -9.50
N GLY A 46 23.82 -16.20 -9.76
CA GLY A 46 24.06 -17.24 -8.75
C GLY A 46 22.90 -17.47 -7.77
N THR A 47 21.82 -16.69 -7.86
CA THR A 47 20.61 -16.85 -7.05
C THR A 47 19.56 -17.65 -7.81
N GLY A 48 19.02 -18.70 -7.18
CA GLY A 48 17.87 -19.43 -7.70
C GLY A 48 16.56 -18.69 -7.43
N HIS A 49 15.75 -18.50 -8.46
CA HIS A 49 14.42 -17.93 -8.37
C HIS A 49 13.37 -19.00 -8.69
N PRO A 50 12.26 -19.08 -7.91
CA PRO A 50 11.24 -20.09 -8.13
C PRO A 50 10.49 -19.84 -9.44
N ALA A 51 9.77 -20.86 -9.90
CA ALA A 51 8.81 -20.70 -10.99
C ALA A 51 7.73 -19.66 -10.62
N PHE A 52 7.20 -18.97 -11.63
CA PHE A 52 6.14 -18.00 -11.43
C PHE A 52 4.89 -18.68 -10.85
N ALA A 53 4.34 -18.06 -9.81
CA ALA A 53 3.14 -18.49 -9.14
C ALA A 53 2.28 -17.27 -8.83
N ALA A 54 1.01 -17.37 -9.16
CA ALA A 54 0.00 -16.41 -8.74
C ALA A 54 -1.23 -17.21 -8.28
N PRO A 55 -1.23 -17.84 -7.08
CA PRO A 55 -2.33 -18.71 -6.67
C PRO A 55 -3.64 -17.98 -6.31
N GLY A 56 -3.61 -16.67 -6.06
CA GLY A 56 -4.82 -15.88 -5.82
C GLY A 56 -5.45 -15.43 -7.14
N PHE A 57 -6.77 -15.43 -7.22
CA PHE A 57 -7.52 -14.99 -8.41
C PHE A 57 -7.38 -13.47 -8.66
N ASP A 58 -7.11 -12.70 -7.60
CA ASP A 58 -6.91 -11.25 -7.60
C ASP A 58 -5.44 -10.85 -7.40
N ASP A 59 -4.52 -11.81 -7.54
CA ASP A 59 -3.08 -11.53 -7.58
C ASP A 59 -2.79 -10.52 -8.69
N HIS A 60 -1.86 -9.60 -8.45
CA HIS A 60 -1.39 -8.66 -9.48
C HIS A 60 0.11 -8.77 -9.66
N VAL A 61 0.54 -8.61 -10.91
CA VAL A 61 1.94 -8.35 -11.27
C VAL A 61 2.08 -6.89 -11.66
N LYS A 62 3.22 -6.29 -11.32
CA LYS A 62 3.54 -4.93 -11.72
C LYS A 62 4.29 -4.96 -13.04
N LEU A 63 3.61 -4.60 -14.12
CA LEU A 63 4.22 -4.40 -15.44
C LEU A 63 5.15 -3.20 -15.40
N ILE A 64 6.27 -3.30 -16.13
CA ILE A 64 7.27 -2.26 -16.24
C ILE A 64 7.34 -1.82 -17.70
N LEU A 65 7.15 -0.54 -17.93
CA LEU A 65 7.17 0.13 -19.22
C LEU A 65 8.10 1.35 -19.12
N ALA A 66 8.51 1.88 -20.27
CA ALA A 66 9.37 3.06 -20.35
C ALA A 66 8.75 4.08 -21.30
N ALA A 67 8.55 5.32 -20.84
CA ALA A 67 7.94 6.40 -21.62
C ALA A 67 8.79 6.79 -22.84
N ASP A 68 10.11 6.66 -22.73
CA ASP A 68 11.12 6.95 -23.76
C ASP A 68 11.55 5.71 -24.56
N GLY A 69 11.04 4.53 -24.20
CA GLY A 69 11.40 3.25 -24.78
C GLY A 69 12.67 2.60 -24.21
N ASP A 70 13.42 3.27 -23.31
CA ASP A 70 14.58 2.65 -22.64
C ASP A 70 14.13 1.77 -21.47
N ILE A 71 13.65 0.58 -21.81
CA ILE A 71 13.17 -0.37 -20.79
C ILE A 71 14.24 -0.71 -19.76
N ARG A 72 15.53 -0.75 -20.14
CA ARG A 72 16.63 -1.14 -19.23
C ARG A 72 16.82 -0.13 -18.12
N ALA A 73 16.75 1.17 -18.43
CA ALA A 73 16.79 2.24 -17.43
C ALA A 73 15.54 2.27 -16.53
N ALA A 74 14.44 1.66 -16.98
CA ALA A 74 13.20 1.53 -16.23
C ALA A 74 13.06 0.23 -15.44
N LEU A 75 14.01 -0.72 -15.49
CA LEU A 75 13.95 -1.96 -14.70
C LEU A 75 14.43 -1.72 -13.25
N PRO A 76 13.86 -2.43 -12.26
CA PRO A 76 14.45 -2.50 -10.93
C PRO A 76 15.69 -3.41 -10.95
N ALA A 77 16.52 -3.30 -9.91
CA ALA A 77 17.58 -4.27 -9.68
C ALA A 77 17.01 -5.53 -9.02
N GLN A 78 17.36 -6.72 -9.53
CA GLN A 78 17.02 -7.97 -8.86
C GLN A 78 17.94 -8.16 -7.64
N LEU A 79 17.36 -8.41 -6.47
CA LEU A 79 18.07 -8.86 -5.27
C LEU A 79 17.85 -10.37 -5.06
N PRO A 80 18.60 -11.04 -4.17
CA PRO A 80 18.43 -12.48 -3.95
C PRO A 80 17.00 -12.89 -3.52
N TYR A 81 16.38 -12.10 -2.63
CA TYR A 81 15.07 -12.39 -2.05
C TYR A 81 14.05 -11.25 -2.26
N GLY A 82 14.31 -10.35 -3.21
CA GLY A 82 13.48 -9.18 -3.46
C GLY A 82 13.95 -8.39 -4.67
N ILE A 83 13.54 -7.13 -4.76
CA ILE A 83 14.00 -6.20 -5.79
C ILE A 83 14.31 -4.84 -5.17
N GLU A 84 15.13 -4.05 -5.83
CA GLU A 84 15.31 -2.64 -5.52
C GLU A 84 14.79 -1.76 -6.66
N TRP A 85 13.88 -0.84 -6.32
CA TRP A 85 13.41 0.16 -7.26
C TRP A 85 14.45 1.27 -7.36
N THR A 86 15.16 1.30 -8.48
CA THR A 86 16.14 2.34 -8.76
C THR A 86 15.44 3.60 -9.29
N PRO A 87 15.94 4.81 -8.94
CA PRO A 87 15.39 6.05 -9.50
C PRO A 87 15.37 6.03 -11.03
N SER A 88 14.25 6.43 -11.62
CA SER A 88 14.08 6.50 -13.08
C SER A 88 12.96 7.48 -13.43
N GLU A 89 13.29 8.51 -14.22
CA GLU A 89 12.35 9.57 -14.62
C GLU A 89 11.33 9.11 -15.67
N HIS A 90 11.62 8.01 -16.37
CA HIS A 90 10.80 7.52 -17.49
C HIS A 90 10.10 6.18 -17.20
N ARG A 91 10.29 5.62 -16.00
CA ARG A 91 9.65 4.38 -15.58
C ARG A 91 8.15 4.58 -15.43
N LEU A 92 7.39 3.76 -16.14
CA LEU A 92 5.94 3.65 -15.98
C LEU A 92 5.64 2.25 -15.46
N THR A 93 4.75 2.15 -14.46
CA THR A 93 4.30 0.85 -13.94
C THR A 93 2.79 0.72 -13.97
N ARG A 94 2.28 -0.49 -14.20
CA ARG A 94 0.85 -0.79 -14.13
C ARG A 94 0.63 -2.15 -13.48
N ASP A 95 -0.30 -2.23 -12.56
CA ASP A 95 -0.68 -3.49 -11.94
C ASP A 95 -1.69 -4.21 -12.84
N TYR A 96 -1.42 -5.49 -13.14
CA TYR A 96 -2.27 -6.33 -13.98
C TYR A 96 -2.52 -7.66 -13.29
N THR A 97 -3.78 -8.11 -13.35
CA THR A 97 -4.16 -9.43 -12.86
C THR A 97 -3.79 -10.50 -13.90
N PRO A 98 -2.98 -11.52 -13.56
CA PRO A 98 -2.86 -12.72 -14.38
C PRO A 98 -4.24 -13.34 -14.61
N ARG A 99 -4.72 -13.34 -15.85
CA ARG A 99 -6.01 -13.96 -16.22
C ARG A 99 -5.94 -15.48 -16.14
N ARG A 100 -4.80 -16.05 -16.51
CA ARG A 100 -4.52 -17.49 -16.47
C ARG A 100 -3.01 -17.72 -16.38
N VAL A 101 -2.62 -18.69 -15.58
CA VAL A 101 -1.23 -19.17 -15.49
C VAL A 101 -1.22 -20.65 -15.84
N ASP A 102 -0.70 -20.99 -17.02
CA ASP A 102 -0.59 -22.36 -17.51
C ASP A 102 0.86 -22.81 -17.38
N ARG A 103 1.17 -23.53 -16.29
CA ARG A 103 2.53 -23.97 -15.98
C ARG A 103 3.03 -25.05 -16.94
N ASP A 104 2.14 -25.90 -17.44
CA ASP A 104 2.50 -26.99 -18.35
C ASP A 104 2.85 -26.43 -19.73
N ALA A 105 2.10 -25.41 -20.19
CA ALA A 105 2.40 -24.69 -21.42
C ALA A 105 3.52 -23.63 -21.27
N GLY A 106 3.86 -23.25 -20.03
CA GLY A 106 4.77 -22.14 -19.75
C GLY A 106 4.21 -20.79 -20.20
N GLU A 107 2.90 -20.59 -20.01
CA GLU A 107 2.17 -19.41 -20.49
C GLU A 107 1.53 -18.60 -19.36
N LEU A 108 1.59 -17.27 -19.52
CA LEU A 108 0.91 -16.28 -18.70
C LEU A 108 -0.03 -15.47 -19.59
N HIS A 109 -1.30 -15.39 -19.25
CA HIS A 109 -2.30 -14.64 -20.02
C HIS A 109 -2.61 -13.35 -19.27
N LEU A 110 -2.47 -12.21 -19.95
CA LEU A 110 -2.86 -10.89 -19.45
C LEU A 110 -3.92 -10.28 -20.36
N ASP A 111 -4.95 -9.70 -19.76
CA ASP A 111 -6.09 -9.10 -20.45
C ASP A 111 -6.01 -7.58 -20.29
N PHE A 112 -6.08 -6.87 -21.42
CA PHE A 112 -5.97 -5.41 -21.53
C PHE A 112 -7.29 -4.85 -22.05
N VAL A 113 -7.89 -3.93 -21.29
CA VAL A 113 -9.07 -3.19 -21.74
C VAL A 113 -8.66 -2.23 -22.85
N VAL A 114 -9.49 -2.16 -23.90
CA VAL A 114 -9.27 -1.33 -25.10
C VAL A 114 -10.25 -0.18 -25.08
N HIS A 115 -9.84 0.99 -24.55
CA HIS A 115 -10.67 2.19 -24.46
C HIS A 115 -9.93 3.53 -24.67
N GLY A 116 -8.65 3.50 -25.03
CA GLY A 116 -7.92 4.60 -25.66
C GLY A 116 -6.90 5.36 -24.81
N GLU A 117 -6.61 4.95 -23.57
CA GLU A 117 -5.83 5.78 -22.65
C GLU A 117 -4.91 4.96 -21.73
N GLY A 118 -3.61 5.31 -21.73
CA GLY A 118 -2.63 4.80 -20.78
C GLY A 118 -1.52 3.94 -21.40
N PRO A 119 -0.37 3.83 -20.70
CA PRO A 119 0.85 3.25 -21.28
C PRO A 119 0.76 1.74 -21.51
N ALA A 120 0.05 1.00 -20.65
CA ALA A 120 -0.11 -0.45 -20.82
C ALA A 120 -1.06 -0.79 -21.96
N GLU A 121 -2.15 -0.01 -22.12
CA GLU A 121 -3.02 -0.16 -23.28
C GLU A 121 -2.25 0.18 -24.57
N ALA A 122 -1.55 1.32 -24.62
CA ALA A 122 -0.75 1.72 -25.77
C ALA A 122 0.30 0.66 -26.16
N TRP A 123 0.99 0.09 -25.17
CA TRP A 123 1.88 -1.05 -25.38
C TRP A 123 1.11 -2.23 -25.98
N SER A 124 0.01 -2.65 -25.34
CA SER A 124 -0.78 -3.81 -25.77
C SER A 124 -1.33 -3.64 -27.18
N ALA A 125 -1.76 -2.44 -27.57
CA ALA A 125 -2.29 -2.12 -28.89
C ALA A 125 -1.26 -2.36 -30.00
N SER A 126 0.01 -2.09 -29.70
CA SER A 126 1.12 -2.28 -30.63
C SER A 126 1.81 -3.65 -30.54
N ALA A 127 1.53 -4.43 -29.48
CA ALA A 127 2.19 -5.70 -29.20
C ALA A 127 2.03 -6.72 -30.33
N ARG A 128 3.11 -7.40 -30.68
CA ARG A 128 3.19 -8.48 -31.69
C ARG A 128 3.97 -9.64 -31.13
N GLU A 129 3.80 -10.82 -31.74
CA GLU A 129 4.58 -12.00 -31.39
C GLU A 129 6.09 -11.69 -31.43
N GLY A 130 6.79 -12.06 -30.37
CA GLY A 130 8.21 -11.77 -30.17
C GLY A 130 8.51 -10.50 -29.36
N ASP A 131 7.55 -9.60 -29.16
CA ASP A 131 7.76 -8.41 -28.34
C ASP A 131 8.02 -8.78 -26.87
N GLU A 132 8.90 -8.02 -26.21
CA GLU A 132 9.26 -8.26 -24.81
C GLU A 132 8.34 -7.46 -23.86
N LEU A 133 8.08 -8.04 -22.69
CA LEU A 133 7.45 -7.39 -21.55
C LEU A 133 8.18 -7.80 -20.28
N TRP A 134 8.27 -6.87 -19.33
CA TRP A 134 8.87 -7.11 -18.02
C TRP A 134 7.85 -6.88 -16.92
N PHE A 135 7.88 -7.72 -15.89
CA PHE A 135 7.05 -7.53 -14.71
C PHE A 135 7.73 -8.02 -13.44
N VAL A 136 7.21 -7.57 -12.30
CA VAL A 136 7.56 -8.06 -10.96
C VAL A 136 6.32 -8.58 -10.26
N GLY A 137 6.49 -9.65 -9.48
CA GLY A 137 5.47 -10.14 -8.56
C GLY A 137 4.87 -11.49 -8.95
N PRO A 138 3.69 -11.84 -8.40
CA PRO A 138 2.95 -11.06 -7.39
C PRO A 138 3.73 -10.92 -6.08
N LYS A 139 3.41 -9.90 -5.26
CA LYS A 139 4.03 -9.72 -3.93
C LYS A 139 3.40 -10.61 -2.87
N SER A 140 2.11 -10.87 -3.01
CA SER A 140 1.32 -11.70 -2.11
C SER A 140 0.07 -12.19 -2.82
N SER A 141 -0.56 -13.20 -2.24
CA SER A 141 -1.89 -13.66 -2.60
C SER A 141 -2.84 -13.59 -1.44
N LEU A 142 -4.04 -13.09 -1.69
CA LEU A 142 -5.13 -13.11 -0.74
C LEU A 142 -5.54 -14.55 -0.42
N ARG A 143 -5.69 -14.88 0.87
CA ARG A 143 -6.40 -16.09 1.29
C ARG A 143 -7.84 -15.73 1.62
N LEU A 144 -8.76 -16.30 0.86
CA LEU A 144 -10.17 -16.23 1.19
C LEU A 144 -10.47 -17.05 2.46
N PRO A 145 -11.51 -16.70 3.23
CA PRO A 145 -12.00 -17.54 4.31
C PRO A 145 -12.32 -18.96 3.82
N GLU A 146 -12.01 -19.98 4.62
CA GLU A 146 -12.16 -21.39 4.23
C GLU A 146 -13.61 -21.78 3.91
N ARG A 147 -14.59 -21.09 4.49
CA ARG A 147 -16.02 -21.35 4.31
C ARG A 147 -16.77 -20.04 4.10
N LEU A 148 -17.52 -19.99 3.01
CA LEU A 148 -18.47 -18.94 2.68
C LEU A 148 -19.76 -19.59 2.22
N ASP A 149 -20.89 -19.00 2.57
CA ASP A 149 -22.20 -19.39 2.05
C ASP A 149 -22.44 -18.77 0.65
N TRP A 150 -21.75 -17.67 0.34
CA TRP A 150 -21.81 -16.99 -0.95
C TRP A 150 -20.63 -16.03 -1.16
N ILE A 151 -20.37 -15.67 -2.41
CA ILE A 151 -19.42 -14.60 -2.77
C ILE A 151 -20.04 -13.63 -3.78
N GLN A 152 -19.81 -12.34 -3.59
CA GLN A 152 -20.11 -11.31 -4.58
C GLN A 152 -18.83 -10.84 -5.26
N LEU A 153 -18.86 -10.81 -6.60
CA LEU A 153 -17.76 -10.36 -7.44
C LEU A 153 -18.25 -9.16 -8.25
N VAL A 154 -17.82 -7.97 -7.87
CA VAL A 154 -18.29 -6.70 -8.44
C VAL A 154 -17.16 -6.03 -9.21
N GLY A 155 -17.42 -5.50 -10.39
CA GLY A 155 -16.44 -4.63 -11.02
C GLY A 155 -16.82 -4.05 -12.36
N ASP A 156 -15.87 -3.40 -13.00
CA ASP A 156 -15.98 -2.94 -14.39
C ASP A 156 -15.18 -3.83 -15.36
N GLU A 157 -15.01 -3.39 -16.62
CA GLU A 157 -14.24 -4.09 -17.65
C GLU A 157 -12.83 -4.48 -17.15
N THR A 158 -12.20 -3.68 -16.29
CA THR A 158 -10.83 -3.93 -15.78
C THR A 158 -10.77 -5.05 -14.74
N ALA A 159 -11.90 -5.40 -14.12
CA ALA A 159 -12.00 -6.48 -13.13
C ALA A 159 -12.34 -7.84 -13.74
N LEU A 160 -12.79 -7.87 -15.00
CA LEU A 160 -13.10 -9.11 -15.73
C LEU A 160 -11.97 -10.16 -15.69
N PRO A 161 -10.66 -9.79 -15.69
CA PRO A 161 -9.61 -10.79 -15.60
C PRO A 161 -9.63 -11.56 -14.27
N ALA A 162 -9.78 -10.87 -13.15
CA ALA A 162 -9.88 -11.48 -11.82
C ALA A 162 -11.19 -12.27 -11.67
N ILE A 163 -12.33 -11.69 -12.09
CA ILE A 163 -13.65 -12.34 -12.02
C ILE A 163 -13.66 -13.62 -12.87
N GLY A 164 -13.23 -13.53 -14.12
CA GLY A 164 -13.17 -14.68 -15.03
C GLY A 164 -12.25 -15.77 -14.48
N ARG A 165 -11.11 -15.39 -13.90
CA ARG A 165 -10.19 -16.32 -13.27
C ARG A 165 -10.79 -17.01 -12.05
N PHE A 166 -11.48 -16.28 -11.17
CA PHE A 166 -12.20 -16.88 -10.04
C PHE A 166 -13.20 -17.95 -10.51
N LEU A 167 -13.97 -17.64 -11.56
CA LEU A 167 -15.00 -18.54 -12.09
C LEU A 167 -14.41 -19.76 -12.83
N ASP A 168 -13.20 -19.65 -13.37
CA ASP A 168 -12.50 -20.79 -13.97
C ASP A 168 -11.86 -21.70 -12.92
N GLU A 169 -11.14 -21.12 -11.94
CA GLU A 169 -10.32 -21.85 -10.97
C GLU A 169 -11.12 -22.35 -9.77
N ARG A 170 -12.19 -21.62 -9.41
CA ARG A 170 -13.17 -21.99 -8.38
C ARG A 170 -12.51 -22.32 -7.03
N PRO A 171 -11.81 -21.33 -6.44
CA PRO A 171 -11.08 -21.53 -5.19
C PRO A 171 -11.98 -21.82 -3.99
N LEU A 172 -13.28 -21.60 -4.11
CA LEU A 172 -14.28 -21.88 -3.08
C LEU A 172 -15.49 -22.62 -3.68
N ASP A 173 -16.13 -23.44 -2.85
CA ASP A 173 -17.39 -24.11 -3.15
C ASP A 173 -18.59 -23.30 -2.64
N ALA A 174 -18.74 -22.07 -3.15
CA ALA A 174 -19.82 -21.16 -2.80
C ALA A 174 -20.42 -20.53 -4.07
N PRO A 175 -21.75 -20.30 -4.14
CA PRO A 175 -22.38 -19.57 -5.23
C PRO A 175 -21.78 -18.18 -5.43
N ALA A 176 -21.45 -17.85 -6.68
CA ALA A 176 -20.91 -16.56 -7.08
C ALA A 176 -22.00 -15.65 -7.68
N HIS A 177 -22.13 -14.46 -7.10
CA HIS A 177 -23.01 -13.40 -7.57
C HIS A 177 -22.19 -12.30 -8.23
N VAL A 178 -22.16 -12.32 -9.55
CA VAL A 178 -21.30 -11.47 -10.37
C VAL A 178 -22.07 -10.24 -10.85
N LEU A 179 -21.47 -9.07 -10.71
CA LEU A 179 -21.93 -7.82 -11.31
C LEU A 179 -20.78 -7.18 -12.08
N VAL A 180 -21.00 -6.93 -13.37
CA VAL A 180 -20.03 -6.22 -14.19
C VAL A 180 -20.68 -5.02 -14.87
N THR A 181 -20.10 -3.84 -14.66
CA THR A 181 -20.40 -2.66 -15.47
C THR A 181 -19.51 -2.65 -16.72
N VAL A 182 -20.12 -2.39 -17.86
CA VAL A 182 -19.43 -2.27 -19.15
C VAL A 182 -19.87 -1.00 -19.85
N SER A 183 -18.97 -0.40 -20.60
CA SER A 183 -19.27 0.81 -21.38
C SER A 183 -20.04 0.53 -22.66
N ASP A 184 -19.91 -0.70 -23.18
CA ASP A 184 -20.64 -1.16 -24.35
C ASP A 184 -21.02 -2.65 -24.20
N ALA A 185 -22.17 -3.03 -24.74
CA ALA A 185 -22.65 -4.40 -24.66
C ALA A 185 -21.73 -5.43 -25.34
N SER A 186 -20.86 -5.01 -26.27
CA SER A 186 -19.86 -5.85 -26.91
C SER A 186 -18.71 -6.26 -25.99
N ALA A 187 -18.52 -5.61 -24.83
CA ALA A 187 -17.52 -6.03 -23.84
C ALA A 187 -17.94 -7.27 -23.04
N ARG A 188 -19.20 -7.70 -23.15
CA ARG A 188 -19.71 -8.88 -22.42
C ARG A 188 -18.94 -10.13 -22.85
N GLN A 189 -18.48 -10.89 -21.86
CA GLN A 189 -17.75 -12.15 -22.06
C GLN A 189 -18.61 -13.32 -21.61
N GLU A 190 -18.39 -14.48 -22.21
CA GLU A 190 -18.88 -15.73 -21.64
C GLU A 190 -18.09 -16.04 -20.37
N LEU A 191 -18.81 -16.27 -19.27
CA LEU A 191 -18.23 -16.58 -17.97
C LEU A 191 -18.60 -18.02 -17.61
N ALA A 192 -17.64 -18.75 -17.03
CA ALA A 192 -17.78 -20.17 -16.70
C ALA A 192 -18.66 -20.39 -15.45
N LEU A 193 -19.94 -19.99 -15.49
CA LEU A 193 -20.89 -20.11 -14.38
C LEU A 193 -21.25 -21.58 -14.06
N ARG A 194 -21.50 -21.85 -12.78
CA ARG A 194 -22.02 -23.13 -12.25
C ARG A 194 -23.49 -22.96 -11.83
N ASP A 195 -24.15 -24.09 -11.56
CA ASP A 195 -25.48 -24.08 -10.97
C ASP A 195 -25.47 -23.30 -9.64
N GLY A 196 -26.35 -22.31 -9.53
CA GLY A 196 -26.45 -21.40 -8.37
C GLY A 196 -25.74 -20.06 -8.54
N ASP A 197 -24.83 -19.93 -9.50
CA ASP A 197 -24.21 -18.65 -9.81
C ASP A 197 -25.16 -17.73 -10.59
N THR A 198 -24.93 -16.42 -10.48
CA THR A 198 -25.66 -15.41 -11.24
C THR A 198 -24.72 -14.36 -11.81
N VAL A 199 -25.00 -13.85 -13.01
CA VAL A 199 -24.29 -12.70 -13.60
C VAL A 199 -25.27 -11.60 -13.98
N THR A 200 -24.95 -10.37 -13.57
CA THR A 200 -25.65 -9.15 -13.97
C THR A 200 -24.68 -8.27 -14.76
N TRP A 201 -25.08 -7.89 -15.97
CA TRP A 201 -24.32 -6.94 -16.81
C TRP A 201 -25.06 -5.62 -16.88
N VAL A 202 -24.39 -4.53 -16.50
CA VAL A 202 -24.93 -3.17 -16.56
C VAL A 202 -24.15 -2.37 -17.60
N VAL A 203 -24.85 -1.77 -18.56
CA VAL A 203 -24.23 -0.86 -19.53
C VAL A 203 -24.27 0.56 -18.94
N ALA A 204 -23.11 1.16 -18.71
CA ALA A 204 -22.96 2.48 -18.10
C ALA A 204 -21.64 3.12 -18.54
N GLU A 205 -21.54 4.45 -18.45
CA GLU A 205 -20.29 5.15 -18.77
C GLU A 205 -19.13 4.67 -17.87
N PRO A 206 -17.88 4.63 -18.38
CA PRO A 206 -16.71 4.29 -17.56
C PRO A 206 -16.61 5.15 -16.31
N GLY A 207 -16.49 4.51 -15.14
CA GLY A 207 -16.40 5.20 -13.85
C GLY A 207 -17.71 5.81 -13.35
N ASP A 208 -18.88 5.44 -13.91
CA ASP A 208 -20.18 5.90 -13.40
C ASP A 208 -20.47 5.30 -12.00
N ALA A 209 -20.15 6.09 -10.97
CA ALA A 209 -20.36 5.76 -9.57
C ALA A 209 -21.82 5.47 -9.21
N ALA A 210 -22.77 6.20 -9.81
CA ALA A 210 -24.19 6.07 -9.50
C ALA A 210 -24.79 4.80 -10.11
N ALA A 211 -24.37 4.45 -11.33
CA ALA A 211 -24.75 3.21 -11.98
C ALA A 211 -24.21 1.99 -11.20
N LEU A 212 -22.95 2.02 -10.78
CA LEU A 212 -22.33 0.93 -10.01
C LEU A 212 -23.00 0.77 -8.63
N ASP A 213 -23.20 1.86 -7.88
CA ASP A 213 -23.88 1.83 -6.57
C ASP A 213 -25.32 1.29 -6.69
N THR A 214 -26.09 1.79 -7.66
CA THR A 214 -27.47 1.33 -7.91
C THR A 214 -27.50 -0.18 -8.19
N ALA A 215 -26.57 -0.65 -9.01
CA ALA A 215 -26.49 -2.05 -9.39
C ALA A 215 -26.07 -2.95 -8.22
N VAL A 216 -25.09 -2.54 -7.41
CA VAL A 216 -24.68 -3.29 -6.20
C VAL A 216 -25.82 -3.36 -5.19
N ARG A 217 -26.59 -2.29 -5.01
CA ARG A 217 -27.76 -2.28 -4.11
C ARG A 217 -28.89 -3.20 -4.58
N ALA A 218 -28.98 -3.43 -5.89
CA ALA A 218 -29.96 -4.32 -6.50
C ALA A 218 -29.52 -5.80 -6.52
N LEU A 219 -28.25 -6.11 -6.24
CA LEU A 219 -27.79 -7.49 -6.16
C LEU A 219 -28.45 -8.23 -5.01
N PRO A 220 -28.84 -9.50 -5.21
CA PRO A 220 -29.30 -10.34 -4.13
C PRO A 220 -28.18 -10.51 -3.10
N VAL A 221 -28.54 -10.39 -1.82
CA VAL A 221 -27.68 -10.72 -0.70
C VAL A 221 -28.26 -11.98 -0.08
N PRO A 222 -27.66 -13.17 -0.32
CA PRO A 222 -28.12 -14.38 0.31
C PRO A 222 -27.92 -14.33 1.83
N GLU A 223 -28.68 -15.14 2.57
CA GLU A 223 -28.45 -15.34 3.99
C GLU A 223 -27.11 -16.08 4.22
N GLY A 224 -26.49 -15.88 5.38
CA GLY A 224 -25.25 -16.57 5.77
C GLY A 224 -23.99 -15.70 5.69
N GLU A 225 -22.84 -16.36 5.82
CA GLU A 225 -21.51 -15.73 5.79
C GLU A 225 -21.05 -15.48 4.35
N GLY A 226 -21.08 -14.20 3.94
CA GLY A 226 -20.64 -13.78 2.63
C GLY A 226 -19.24 -13.17 2.58
N TYR A 227 -18.75 -13.02 1.35
CA TYR A 227 -17.59 -12.20 1.04
C TYR A 227 -17.89 -11.32 -0.17
N VAL A 228 -17.46 -10.05 -0.14
CA VAL A 228 -17.55 -9.17 -1.30
C VAL A 228 -16.16 -8.79 -1.76
N TRP A 229 -15.87 -9.11 -3.01
CA TRP A 229 -14.71 -8.63 -3.74
C TRP A 229 -15.20 -7.62 -4.79
N ALA A 230 -14.62 -6.42 -4.81
CA ALA A 230 -14.97 -5.38 -5.75
C ALA A 230 -13.73 -4.68 -6.32
N ALA A 231 -13.68 -4.53 -7.65
CA ALA A 231 -12.64 -3.78 -8.33
C ALA A 231 -13.18 -3.01 -9.53
N ALA A 232 -12.89 -1.73 -9.61
CA ALA A 232 -13.36 -0.84 -10.67
C ALA A 232 -12.56 0.48 -10.61
N GLU A 233 -13.04 1.52 -11.28
CA GLU A 233 -12.58 2.89 -11.08
C GLU A 233 -12.67 3.29 -9.59
N SER A 234 -11.59 3.88 -9.06
CA SER A 234 -11.42 4.15 -7.62
C SER A 234 -12.55 4.98 -7.01
N ARG A 235 -13.04 6.01 -7.72
CA ARG A 235 -14.10 6.92 -7.24
C ARG A 235 -15.49 6.28 -7.36
N ALA A 236 -15.72 5.46 -8.38
CA ALA A 236 -16.95 4.70 -8.54
C ALA A 236 -17.18 3.70 -7.39
N LEU A 237 -16.11 3.23 -6.75
CA LEU A 237 -16.19 2.33 -5.60
C LEU A 237 -16.48 3.02 -4.26
N LEU A 238 -16.38 4.34 -4.16
CA LEU A 238 -16.62 5.07 -2.90
C LEU A 238 -18.06 4.88 -2.37
N PRO A 239 -19.13 5.10 -3.15
CA PRO A 239 -20.49 4.84 -2.66
C PRO A 239 -20.73 3.35 -2.36
N VAL A 240 -20.10 2.44 -3.10
CA VAL A 240 -20.15 0.99 -2.85
C VAL A 240 -19.52 0.64 -1.50
N ARG A 241 -18.34 1.19 -1.20
CA ARG A 241 -17.65 1.03 0.09
C ARG A 241 -18.53 1.52 1.23
N ARG A 242 -19.09 2.72 1.11
CA ARG A 242 -20.02 3.30 2.10
C ARG A 242 -21.21 2.39 2.36
N TYR A 243 -21.87 1.90 1.31
CA TYR A 243 -23.00 0.99 1.42
C TYR A 243 -22.63 -0.31 2.16
N LEU A 244 -21.53 -0.96 1.75
CA LEU A 244 -21.13 -2.25 2.31
C LEU A 244 -20.65 -2.13 3.77
N GLN A 245 -19.90 -1.08 4.10
CA GLN A 245 -19.32 -0.90 5.43
C GLN A 245 -20.26 -0.21 6.42
N ARG A 246 -20.99 0.84 6.02
CA ARG A 246 -21.82 1.63 6.96
C ARG A 246 -23.26 1.15 7.01
N GLU A 247 -23.87 0.88 5.85
CA GLU A 247 -25.28 0.48 5.79
C GLU A 247 -25.46 -1.02 6.00
N ARG A 248 -24.63 -1.85 5.37
CA ARG A 248 -24.65 -3.32 5.51
C ARG A 248 -23.80 -3.84 6.67
N LYS A 249 -22.86 -3.03 7.18
CA LYS A 249 -22.01 -3.37 8.32
C LYS A 249 -21.26 -4.69 8.13
N LEU A 250 -20.83 -4.96 6.90
CA LEU A 250 -20.00 -6.13 6.63
C LEU A 250 -18.64 -5.98 7.33
N PRO A 251 -18.15 -7.02 8.01
CA PRO A 251 -16.83 -7.01 8.63
C PRO A 251 -15.70 -6.72 7.63
N LYS A 252 -14.64 -6.00 8.06
CA LYS A 252 -13.49 -5.64 7.20
C LYS A 252 -12.78 -6.86 6.60
N ASP A 253 -12.78 -8.01 7.28
CA ASP A 253 -12.23 -9.30 6.80
C ASP A 253 -13.13 -10.03 5.80
N ARG A 254 -14.34 -9.53 5.56
CA ARG A 254 -15.30 -10.04 4.55
C ARG A 254 -15.44 -9.12 3.34
N LEU A 255 -14.54 -8.13 3.23
CA LEU A 255 -14.54 -7.11 2.18
C LEU A 255 -13.14 -6.92 1.58
N ASN A 256 -13.04 -7.04 0.26
CA ASN A 256 -11.90 -6.53 -0.50
C ASN A 256 -12.38 -5.60 -1.62
N ILE A 257 -12.09 -4.30 -1.48
CA ILE A 257 -12.48 -3.27 -2.44
C ILE A 257 -11.22 -2.54 -2.88
N THR A 258 -10.87 -2.65 -4.16
CA THR A 258 -9.61 -2.13 -4.73
C THR A 258 -9.89 -1.30 -5.97
N GLY A 259 -9.46 -0.04 -5.98
CA GLY A 259 -9.47 0.78 -7.19
C GLY A 259 -8.41 0.29 -8.17
N TYR A 260 -8.83 -0.16 -9.36
CA TYR A 260 -7.91 -0.68 -10.39
C TYR A 260 -7.37 0.41 -11.31
N TRP A 261 -8.14 1.49 -11.46
CA TRP A 261 -7.75 2.64 -12.27
C TRP A 261 -8.41 3.89 -11.72
N HIS A 262 -7.88 5.04 -12.14
CA HIS A 262 -8.43 6.33 -11.79
C HIS A 262 -8.74 7.07 -13.08
N ARG A 263 -9.92 7.67 -13.14
CA ARG A 263 -10.22 8.60 -14.22
C ARG A 263 -9.54 9.93 -13.92
N GLU A 264 -8.61 10.35 -14.79
CA GLU A 264 -8.04 11.69 -14.68
C GLU A 264 -9.15 12.71 -15.00
N ASP A 265 -9.65 13.42 -13.99
CA ASP A 265 -10.29 14.69 -14.26
C ASP A 265 -9.15 15.65 -14.61
N SER A 266 -9.04 16.07 -15.87
CA SER A 266 -8.12 17.15 -16.22
C SER A 266 -8.41 18.32 -15.28
N PRO A 267 -7.47 18.74 -14.39
CA PRO A 267 -7.64 20.02 -13.74
C PRO A 267 -7.73 21.06 -14.87
N ALA A 268 -8.63 22.02 -14.74
CA ALA A 268 -8.69 23.16 -15.65
C ALA A 268 -7.41 24.00 -15.49
N VAL A 269 -6.32 23.54 -16.12
CA VAL A 269 -5.13 24.33 -16.37
C VAL A 269 -5.53 25.35 -17.45
N PRO A 270 -5.32 26.66 -17.24
CA PRO A 270 -5.54 27.64 -18.30
C PRO A 270 -4.72 27.25 -19.54
N GLU A 271 -5.38 27.15 -20.69
CA GLU A 271 -4.80 26.73 -21.96
C GLU A 271 -3.44 27.38 -22.24
N ALA A 272 -2.35 26.61 -22.14
CA ALA A 272 -1.07 26.99 -22.71
C ALA A 272 -1.08 26.65 -24.20
N LYS A 273 -1.32 27.65 -25.05
CA LYS A 273 -1.14 27.55 -26.50
C LYS A 273 0.32 27.26 -26.84
N GLY A 274 0.54 26.21 -27.64
CA GLY A 274 1.70 26.11 -28.53
C GLY A 274 2.36 24.73 -28.56
N ARG A 275 2.23 24.02 -29.69
CA ARG A 275 3.08 22.88 -30.05
C ARG A 275 4.53 23.35 -30.19
N ALA A 276 5.47 22.68 -29.53
CA ALA A 276 6.88 22.64 -29.94
C ALA A 276 7.60 21.40 -29.37
N GLU A 277 8.14 20.62 -30.32
CA GLU A 277 9.35 19.78 -30.35
C GLU A 277 9.91 19.13 -29.06
N ALA A 278 10.16 17.82 -29.20
CA ALA A 278 10.76 16.94 -28.23
C ALA A 278 12.21 17.34 -27.88
N GLY A 279 12.38 17.88 -26.69
CA GLY A 279 13.62 17.96 -25.94
C GLY A 279 13.25 17.85 -24.46
N ALA A 280 14.03 17.09 -23.69
CA ALA A 280 13.80 16.80 -22.28
C ALA A 280 13.35 18.07 -21.52
N GLN A 281 12.06 18.15 -21.20
CA GLN A 281 11.47 19.27 -20.48
C GLN A 281 11.72 19.05 -19.00
N ALA A 282 12.49 19.95 -18.39
CA ALA A 282 12.49 20.12 -16.94
C ALA A 282 11.03 20.29 -16.46
N PRO A 283 10.66 19.77 -15.28
CA PRO A 283 9.30 19.88 -14.78
C PRO A 283 8.87 21.34 -14.80
N ALA A 284 7.65 21.58 -15.29
CA ALA A 284 7.08 22.91 -15.35
C ALA A 284 7.16 23.55 -13.96
N VAL A 285 7.91 24.66 -13.83
CA VAL A 285 8.08 25.37 -12.56
C VAL A 285 6.77 26.08 -12.23
N GLY A 286 5.85 25.34 -11.59
CA GLY A 286 4.66 25.90 -10.97
C GLY A 286 5.01 26.71 -9.71
N PRO A 287 4.09 27.55 -9.22
CA PRO A 287 4.25 28.17 -7.90
C PRO A 287 4.32 27.08 -6.82
N VAL A 288 5.09 27.33 -5.76
CA VAL A 288 5.10 26.47 -4.57
C VAL A 288 3.66 26.35 -4.04
N PRO A 289 3.11 25.13 -3.86
CA PRO A 289 1.73 24.96 -3.43
C PRO A 289 1.50 25.58 -2.05
N SER A 290 0.33 26.21 -1.87
CA SER A 290 -0.07 26.76 -0.57
C SER A 290 -0.43 25.60 0.38
N PRO A 291 -0.03 25.64 1.67
CA PRO A 291 -0.42 24.63 2.66
C PRO A 291 -1.86 24.83 3.18
N LEU A 292 -2.50 25.94 2.83
CA LEU A 292 -3.82 26.32 3.34
C LEU A 292 -4.93 25.29 3.04
N PRO A 293 -5.02 24.69 1.84
CA PRO A 293 -5.98 23.64 1.56
C PRO A 293 -5.80 22.43 2.47
N TRP A 294 -4.57 21.93 2.60
CA TRP A 294 -4.24 20.81 3.47
C TRP A 294 -4.63 21.08 4.93
N LEU A 295 -4.33 22.27 5.45
CA LEU A 295 -4.73 22.69 6.81
C LEU A 295 -6.26 22.75 6.98
N ALA A 296 -6.99 23.20 5.96
CA ALA A 296 -8.45 23.24 5.97
C ALA A 296 -9.06 21.84 5.96
N VAL A 297 -8.54 20.94 5.12
CA VAL A 297 -8.97 19.53 5.07
C VAL A 297 -8.68 18.83 6.40
N ARG A 298 -7.48 19.03 6.97
CA ARG A 298 -7.15 18.54 8.32
C ARG A 298 -8.15 19.01 9.37
N ALA A 299 -8.47 20.30 9.41
CA ALA A 299 -9.46 20.82 10.34
C ALA A 299 -10.85 20.17 10.14
N ALA A 300 -11.26 19.94 8.89
CA ALA A 300 -12.52 19.27 8.58
C ALA A 300 -12.56 17.80 9.03
N VAL A 301 -11.46 17.06 8.84
CA VAL A 301 -11.32 15.68 9.33
C VAL A 301 -11.37 15.65 10.86
N GLN A 302 -10.59 16.48 11.54
CA GLN A 302 -10.55 16.53 13.01
C GLN A 302 -11.87 16.97 13.65
N LEU A 303 -12.59 17.90 13.01
CA LEU A 303 -13.92 18.32 13.47
C LEU A 303 -15.01 17.27 13.20
N GLY A 304 -14.75 16.26 12.36
CA GLY A 304 -15.76 15.29 11.93
C GLY A 304 -16.75 15.85 10.91
N VAL A 305 -16.35 16.87 10.13
CA VAL A 305 -17.18 17.44 9.04
C VAL A 305 -17.53 16.37 8.02
N VAL A 306 -16.54 15.56 7.62
CA VAL A 306 -16.70 14.52 6.60
C VAL A 306 -17.76 13.50 7.04
N ASP A 307 -17.64 12.97 8.27
CA ASP A 307 -18.61 12.01 8.81
C ASP A 307 -20.00 12.63 9.00
N ALA A 308 -20.08 13.87 9.50
CA ALA A 308 -21.35 14.55 9.71
C ALA A 308 -22.14 14.77 8.40
N VAL A 309 -21.44 15.14 7.31
CA VAL A 309 -22.06 15.32 5.99
C VAL A 309 -22.41 13.97 5.36
N ALA A 310 -21.58 12.94 5.54
CA ALA A 310 -21.87 11.59 5.06
C ALA A 310 -23.11 10.98 5.74
N ASP A 311 -23.26 11.17 7.04
CA ASP A 311 -24.38 10.63 7.83
C ASP A 311 -25.72 11.33 7.56
N ALA A 312 -25.67 12.60 7.17
CA ALA A 312 -26.86 13.40 6.89
C ALA A 312 -26.64 14.28 5.65
N PRO A 313 -26.69 13.70 4.43
CA PRO A 313 -26.60 14.48 3.21
C PRO A 313 -27.76 15.49 3.14
N GLY A 314 -27.46 16.72 2.71
CA GLY A 314 -28.41 17.83 2.64
C GLY A 314 -28.41 18.77 3.86
N LEU A 315 -27.48 18.62 4.81
CA LEU A 315 -27.33 19.55 5.93
C LEU A 315 -27.13 20.99 5.46
N THR A 316 -27.74 21.96 6.15
CA THR A 316 -27.34 23.37 6.01
C THR A 316 -26.07 23.65 6.80
N ALA A 317 -25.33 24.72 6.48
CA ALA A 317 -24.15 25.12 7.25
C ALA A 317 -24.46 25.29 8.75
N GLY A 318 -25.62 25.89 9.09
CA GLY A 318 -26.07 26.03 10.46
C GLY A 318 -26.40 24.68 11.15
N ALA A 319 -26.99 23.73 10.43
CA ALA A 319 -27.26 22.40 10.97
C ALA A 319 -25.98 21.58 11.17
N LEU A 320 -25.01 21.71 10.24
CA LEU A 320 -23.67 21.14 10.40
C LEU A 320 -22.97 21.72 11.63
N ALA A 321 -22.93 23.05 11.76
CA ALA A 321 -22.34 23.73 12.92
C ALA A 321 -22.96 23.26 14.25
N ALA A 322 -24.30 23.15 14.31
CA ALA A 322 -25.01 22.64 15.47
C ALA A 322 -24.64 21.18 15.79
N ARG A 323 -24.50 20.32 14.78
CA ARG A 323 -24.11 18.91 14.95
C ARG A 323 -22.68 18.76 15.44
N LEU A 324 -21.77 19.60 14.96
CA LEU A 324 -20.35 19.59 15.35
C LEU A 324 -20.08 20.34 16.66
N GLY A 325 -21.06 21.08 17.19
CA GLY A 325 -20.90 21.87 18.41
C GLY A 325 -20.00 23.10 18.24
N VAL A 326 -19.93 23.67 17.03
CA VAL A 326 -19.07 24.84 16.72
C VAL A 326 -19.89 26.04 16.26
N PRO A 327 -19.35 27.28 16.34
CA PRO A 327 -20.04 28.46 15.82
C PRO A 327 -20.22 28.38 14.29
N VAL A 328 -21.41 28.76 13.81
CA VAL A 328 -21.72 28.78 12.36
C VAL A 328 -20.73 29.62 11.56
N ALA A 329 -20.28 30.75 12.11
CA ALA A 329 -19.28 31.61 11.48
C ALA A 329 -17.95 30.88 11.20
N GLY A 330 -17.57 29.90 12.00
CA GLY A 330 -16.39 29.07 11.74
C GLY A 330 -16.58 28.13 10.56
N ILE A 331 -17.78 27.52 10.45
CA ILE A 331 -18.16 26.68 9.31
C ILE A 331 -18.25 27.51 8.03
N ASP A 332 -18.82 28.71 8.09
CA ASP A 332 -18.96 29.61 6.94
C ASP A 332 -17.60 30.02 6.35
N VAL A 333 -16.53 30.11 7.17
CA VAL A 333 -15.16 30.38 6.70
C VAL A 333 -14.52 29.15 6.07
N LEU A 334 -14.82 27.95 6.57
CA LEU A 334 -14.19 26.70 6.15
C LEU A 334 -14.81 26.15 4.85
N LEU A 335 -16.13 26.22 4.71
CA LEU A 335 -16.88 25.61 3.60
C LEU A 335 -16.41 26.03 2.19
N PRO A 336 -16.11 27.32 1.91
CA PRO A 336 -15.65 27.71 0.56
C PRO A 336 -14.32 27.05 0.17
N VAL A 337 -13.41 26.85 1.13
CA VAL A 337 -12.14 26.16 0.89
C VAL A 337 -12.41 24.68 0.65
N LEU A 338 -13.20 24.02 1.50
CA LEU A 338 -13.54 22.61 1.31
C LEU A 338 -14.27 22.35 -0.02
N ALA A 339 -15.10 23.28 -0.47
CA ALA A 339 -15.77 23.20 -1.77
C ALA A 339 -14.82 23.37 -2.96
N ALA A 340 -13.84 24.27 -2.85
CA ALA A 340 -12.84 24.47 -3.90
C ALA A 340 -11.95 23.24 -4.15
N TYR A 341 -11.83 22.36 -3.15
CA TYR A 341 -11.04 21.12 -3.22
C TYR A 341 -11.93 19.86 -3.21
N ASP A 342 -13.21 20.01 -3.57
CA ASP A 342 -14.17 18.89 -3.73
C ASP A 342 -14.31 17.98 -2.49
N VAL A 343 -14.09 18.52 -1.29
CA VAL A 343 -14.36 17.82 -0.03
C VAL A 343 -15.85 17.85 0.27
N VAL A 344 -16.50 18.98 0.02
CA VAL A 344 -17.96 19.15 0.12
C VAL A 344 -18.51 19.86 -1.12
N VAL A 345 -19.75 19.58 -1.48
CA VAL A 345 -20.46 20.26 -2.57
C VAL A 345 -21.80 20.81 -2.08
N GLY A 346 -22.37 21.77 -2.82
CA GLY A 346 -23.65 22.40 -2.47
C GLY A 346 -23.56 23.52 -1.43
N ALA A 347 -22.35 24.01 -1.13
CA ALA A 347 -22.12 25.11 -0.17
C ALA A 347 -22.71 26.46 -0.66
N ASP A 348 -22.69 26.72 -1.97
CA ASP A 348 -23.07 28.02 -2.55
C ASP A 348 -24.55 28.12 -2.99
N GLU A 349 -25.28 27.00 -3.09
CA GLU A 349 -26.57 26.97 -3.79
C GLU A 349 -27.80 27.15 -2.89
N GLY A 350 -27.65 27.16 -1.56
CA GLY A 350 -28.71 27.45 -0.57
C GLY A 350 -29.95 26.55 -0.58
N ARG A 351 -30.17 25.72 -1.61
CA ARG A 351 -31.39 24.93 -1.83
C ARG A 351 -31.16 23.42 -1.86
N SER A 352 -29.93 22.97 -2.14
CA SER A 352 -29.58 21.55 -2.32
C SER A 352 -28.96 20.88 -1.08
N GLY A 353 -28.49 21.67 -0.10
CA GLY A 353 -27.85 21.20 1.13
C GLY A 353 -26.48 20.56 0.88
N LEU A 354 -25.64 20.48 1.92
CA LEU A 354 -24.26 19.98 1.82
C LEU A 354 -24.22 18.48 1.52
N ARG A 355 -23.34 18.08 0.61
CA ARG A 355 -22.97 16.67 0.36
C ARG A 355 -21.46 16.54 0.31
N LEU A 356 -20.94 15.32 0.42
CA LEU A 356 -19.53 15.09 0.14
C LEU A 356 -19.27 15.25 -1.36
N GLY A 357 -18.17 15.92 -1.68
CA GLY A 357 -17.57 15.81 -3.00
C GLY A 357 -16.70 14.55 -3.09
N THR A 358 -15.98 14.38 -4.19
CA THR A 358 -15.18 13.17 -4.45
C THR A 358 -14.04 13.03 -3.45
N ALA A 359 -13.31 14.11 -3.18
CA ALA A 359 -12.24 14.10 -2.18
C ALA A 359 -12.80 13.82 -0.77
N GLY A 360 -14.01 14.33 -0.48
CA GLY A 360 -14.70 14.05 0.78
C GLY A 360 -15.08 12.60 0.97
N GLU A 361 -15.54 11.94 -0.09
CA GLU A 361 -15.86 10.51 -0.08
C GLU A 361 -14.59 9.65 0.07
N GLN A 362 -13.45 10.05 -0.52
CA GLN A 362 -12.14 9.38 -0.30
C GLN A 362 -11.74 9.45 1.17
N LEU A 363 -11.93 10.61 1.80
CA LEU A 363 -11.72 10.81 3.23
C LEU A 363 -12.71 10.03 4.12
N LEU A 364 -13.58 9.15 3.60
CA LEU A 364 -14.26 8.14 4.42
C LEU A 364 -13.38 6.91 4.68
N ASP A 365 -12.35 6.69 3.87
CA ASP A 365 -11.34 5.67 4.12
C ASP A 365 -10.42 6.15 5.25
N GLU A 366 -10.13 5.26 6.20
CA GLU A 366 -9.31 5.54 7.38
C GLU A 366 -7.87 5.85 6.96
N HIS A 367 -7.34 5.12 5.97
CA HIS A 367 -5.98 5.30 5.48
C HIS A 367 -5.78 6.67 4.81
N GLU A 368 -6.78 7.15 4.06
CA GLU A 368 -6.73 8.48 3.44
C GLU A 368 -6.79 9.60 4.51
N ARG A 369 -7.41 9.36 5.66
CA ARG A 369 -7.44 10.34 6.78
C ARG A 369 -6.11 10.44 7.49
N GLU A 370 -5.29 9.40 7.49
CA GLU A 370 -3.98 9.39 8.16
C GLU A 370 -3.07 10.50 7.64
N GLU A 371 -3.15 10.83 6.34
CA GLU A 371 -2.44 11.97 5.75
C GLU A 371 -2.76 13.29 6.47
N TYR A 372 -3.99 13.43 6.99
CA TYR A 372 -4.48 14.67 7.58
C TYR A 372 -4.57 14.62 9.10
N ALA A 373 -4.61 13.45 9.73
CA ALA A 373 -4.88 13.30 11.15
C ALA A 373 -3.91 12.36 11.90
N GLY A 374 -3.15 11.52 11.19
CA GLY A 374 -2.26 10.53 11.79
C GLY A 374 -0.83 11.02 12.04
N HIS A 375 0.07 10.08 12.35
CA HIS A 375 1.47 10.31 12.68
C HIS A 375 2.22 11.25 11.71
N GLU A 376 2.20 10.94 10.42
CA GLU A 376 2.90 11.72 9.38
C GLU A 376 2.39 13.17 9.31
N ALA A 377 1.09 13.39 9.56
CA ALA A 377 0.50 14.72 9.61
C ALA A 377 1.03 15.54 10.80
N GLU A 378 1.26 14.90 11.95
CA GLU A 378 1.89 15.54 13.12
C GLU A 378 3.36 15.89 12.84
N LEU A 379 4.10 15.01 12.17
CA LEU A 379 5.48 15.28 11.74
C LEU A 379 5.55 16.46 10.76
N LEU A 380 4.61 16.54 9.81
CA LEU A 380 4.50 17.66 8.88
C LEU A 380 4.25 18.99 9.62
N LEU A 381 3.36 18.99 10.62
CA LEU A 381 3.11 20.19 11.44
C LEU A 381 4.35 20.59 12.26
N ALA A 382 5.14 19.63 12.73
CA ALA A 382 6.38 19.92 13.43
C ALA A 382 7.40 20.66 12.55
N LEU A 383 7.35 20.50 11.22
CA LEU A 383 8.20 21.23 10.28
C LEU A 383 7.96 22.75 10.28
N THR A 384 6.92 23.27 10.95
CA THR A 384 6.85 24.70 11.27
C THR A 384 8.05 25.19 12.09
N GLN A 385 8.73 24.28 12.79
CA GLN A 385 9.98 24.52 13.52
C GLN A 385 11.26 24.21 12.70
N LEU A 386 11.15 24.01 11.38
CA LEU A 386 12.30 23.63 10.55
C LEU A 386 13.45 24.66 10.59
N ALA A 387 13.13 25.94 10.49
CA ALA A 387 14.16 26.99 10.50
C ALA A 387 14.95 27.07 11.82
N PRO A 388 14.34 27.06 13.02
CA PRO A 388 15.10 26.96 14.26
C PRO A 388 15.78 25.59 14.44
N ALA A 389 15.18 24.48 13.99
CA ALA A 389 15.80 23.15 14.03
C ALA A 389 17.14 23.12 13.27
N LEU A 390 17.15 23.61 12.03
CA LEU A 390 18.35 23.69 11.19
C LEU A 390 19.46 24.56 11.79
N ARG A 391 19.13 25.50 12.69
CA ARG A 391 20.12 26.33 13.41
C ARG A 391 20.60 25.69 14.71
N GLY A 392 19.74 24.97 15.41
CA GLY A 392 19.95 24.50 16.77
C GLY A 392 20.32 23.02 16.90
N GLY A 393 20.19 22.22 15.83
CA GLY A 393 20.50 20.79 15.84
C GLY A 393 19.51 19.91 16.61
N ALA A 394 18.38 20.46 17.08
CA ALA A 394 17.27 19.70 17.62
C ALA A 394 16.27 19.35 16.52
N SER A 395 15.53 18.24 16.67
CA SER A 395 14.50 17.88 15.69
C SER A 395 13.34 18.89 15.70
N PRO A 396 12.72 19.18 14.54
CA PRO A 396 11.48 19.94 14.46
C PRO A 396 10.41 19.41 15.43
N TRP A 397 10.26 18.07 15.54
CA TRP A 397 9.37 17.44 16.52
C TRP A 397 9.65 17.92 17.94
N ARG A 398 10.90 17.80 18.39
CA ARG A 398 11.29 18.15 19.76
C ARG A 398 11.05 19.62 20.08
N LEU A 399 11.29 20.51 19.11
CA LEU A 399 11.01 21.93 19.28
C LEU A 399 9.51 22.22 19.39
N ALA A 400 8.67 21.45 18.69
CA ALA A 400 7.23 21.63 18.71
C ALA A 400 6.55 21.00 19.94
N SER A 401 6.98 19.80 20.35
CA SER A 401 6.32 19.02 21.42
C SER A 401 7.01 19.13 22.79
N GLY A 402 8.29 19.52 22.83
CA GLY A 402 9.10 19.54 24.05
C GLY A 402 9.70 18.19 24.45
N ALA A 403 9.38 17.10 23.74
CA ALA A 403 9.88 15.74 23.96
C ALA A 403 10.45 15.13 22.67
N THR A 404 11.23 14.06 22.75
CA THR A 404 11.61 13.33 21.54
C THR A 404 10.41 12.57 20.97
N LEU A 405 10.47 12.20 19.69
CA LEU A 405 9.42 11.35 19.11
C LEU A 405 9.34 10.01 19.85
N HIS A 406 10.49 9.41 20.15
CA HIS A 406 10.56 8.18 20.93
C HIS A 406 9.90 8.26 22.31
N GLU A 407 10.15 9.32 23.08
CA GLU A 407 9.50 9.53 24.37
C GLU A 407 7.97 9.63 24.21
N THR A 408 7.52 10.31 23.16
CA THR A 408 6.10 10.53 22.90
C THR A 408 5.39 9.22 22.53
N VAL A 409 5.88 8.50 21.52
CA VAL A 409 5.24 7.27 21.04
C VAL A 409 5.33 6.13 22.06
N SER A 410 6.39 6.08 22.89
CA SER A 410 6.51 5.03 23.92
C SER A 410 5.51 5.19 25.06
N GLN A 411 4.86 6.36 25.16
CA GLN A 411 3.87 6.68 26.20
C GLN A 411 2.44 6.76 25.67
N ASP A 412 2.24 6.49 24.38
CA ASP A 412 0.97 6.67 23.68
C ASP A 412 0.67 5.45 22.80
N ALA A 413 -0.35 4.68 23.20
CA ALA A 413 -0.69 3.43 22.53
C ALA A 413 -1.22 3.64 21.10
N GLU A 414 -1.88 4.77 20.84
CA GLU A 414 -2.42 5.10 19.53
C GLU A 414 -1.29 5.43 18.57
N ARG A 415 -0.39 6.35 18.96
CA ARG A 415 0.77 6.72 18.15
C ARG A 415 1.76 5.57 17.92
N TYR A 416 1.98 4.71 18.93
CA TYR A 416 2.82 3.52 18.70
C TYR A 416 2.12 2.51 17.77
N GLY A 417 0.79 2.43 17.83
CA GLY A 417 -0.03 1.63 16.91
C GLY A 417 0.21 2.04 15.46
N GLU A 418 0.15 3.33 15.16
CA GLU A 418 0.42 3.89 13.83
C GLU A 418 1.82 3.47 13.32
N LEU A 419 2.86 3.54 14.17
CA LEU A 419 4.20 3.06 13.79
C LEU A 419 4.25 1.55 13.48
N VAL A 420 3.46 0.74 14.18
CA VAL A 420 3.36 -0.71 13.93
C VAL A 420 2.65 -0.98 12.60
N GLU A 421 1.57 -0.24 12.33
CA GLU A 421 0.79 -0.33 11.09
C GLU A 421 1.64 0.06 9.86
N GLU A 422 2.44 1.13 9.95
CA GLU A 422 3.43 1.50 8.91
C GLU A 422 4.44 0.38 8.62
N CYS A 423 4.73 -0.47 9.61
CA CYS A 423 5.68 -1.57 9.47
C CYS A 423 5.07 -2.86 8.89
N GLU A 424 3.76 -2.93 8.66
CA GLU A 424 3.10 -4.16 8.16
C GLU A 424 3.66 -4.59 6.79
N GLN A 425 4.05 -3.63 5.95
CA GLN A 425 4.61 -3.92 4.63
C GLN A 425 5.99 -4.60 4.67
N LEU A 426 6.71 -4.55 5.80
CA LEU A 426 8.00 -5.23 5.93
C LEU A 426 7.90 -6.73 5.64
N VAL A 427 6.75 -7.36 5.89
CA VAL A 427 6.55 -8.79 5.64
C VAL A 427 6.88 -9.19 4.19
N PHE A 428 6.75 -8.27 3.22
CA PHE A 428 7.09 -8.51 1.81
C PHE A 428 8.60 -8.48 1.52
N LEU A 429 9.42 -7.98 2.45
CA LEU A 429 10.86 -7.73 2.28
C LEU A 429 11.73 -8.67 3.13
N LEU A 430 11.16 -9.27 4.18
CA LEU A 430 11.91 -10.06 5.17
C LEU A 430 12.34 -11.46 4.69
N GLY A 431 12.07 -11.82 3.43
CA GLY A 431 12.61 -13.05 2.83
C GLY A 431 14.14 -13.12 2.90
N GLY A 432 14.83 -11.99 2.69
CA GLY A 432 16.29 -11.91 2.80
C GLY A 432 16.79 -12.08 4.24
N LEU A 433 16.03 -11.59 5.22
CA LEU A 433 16.36 -11.79 6.64
C LEU A 433 16.22 -13.25 7.04
N THR A 434 15.10 -13.88 6.68
CA THR A 434 14.74 -15.24 7.13
C THR A 434 15.55 -16.33 6.43
N ALA A 435 16.06 -16.06 5.23
CA ALA A 435 16.93 -16.97 4.50
C ALA A 435 18.43 -16.80 4.84
N ASP A 436 18.80 -15.83 5.67
CA ASP A 436 20.20 -15.62 6.04
C ASP A 436 20.71 -16.77 6.95
N PRO A 437 21.94 -17.28 6.73
CA PRO A 437 22.53 -18.35 7.54
C PRO A 437 22.64 -18.05 9.05
N LEU A 438 22.43 -16.80 9.48
CA LEU A 438 22.41 -16.44 10.90
C LEU A 438 21.45 -17.29 11.72
N TRP A 439 20.38 -17.82 11.11
CA TRP A 439 19.37 -18.62 11.79
C TRP A 439 19.82 -20.06 12.07
N GLU A 440 20.94 -20.52 11.50
CA GLU A 440 21.50 -21.84 11.79
C GLU A 440 21.93 -21.94 13.26
N GLY A 441 21.18 -22.73 14.04
CA GLY A 441 21.47 -22.95 15.46
C GLY A 441 20.93 -21.88 16.41
N ILE A 442 20.14 -20.91 15.94
CA ILE A 442 19.44 -19.95 16.80
C ILE A 442 18.28 -20.61 17.52
N GLY A 443 18.38 -20.71 18.85
CA GLY A 443 17.33 -21.25 19.72
C GLY A 443 16.41 -20.18 20.30
N SER A 444 16.84 -18.92 20.32
CA SER A 444 16.14 -17.80 20.94
C SER A 444 16.38 -16.47 20.22
N CYS A 445 15.33 -15.67 20.08
CA CYS A 445 15.38 -14.36 19.42
C CYS A 445 14.68 -13.31 20.27
N LEU A 446 15.37 -12.19 20.51
CA LEU A 446 14.81 -10.99 21.14
C LEU A 446 14.35 -10.02 20.05
N LEU A 447 13.18 -9.42 20.20
CA LEU A 447 12.58 -8.47 19.26
C LEU A 447 12.41 -7.10 19.93
N THR A 448 12.64 -6.03 19.18
CA THR A 448 12.39 -4.64 19.59
C THR A 448 12.06 -3.80 18.35
N GLY A 449 11.31 -2.72 18.54
CA GLY A 449 10.83 -1.83 17.52
C GLY A 449 9.42 -2.19 17.00
N PRO A 450 8.76 -1.23 16.36
CA PRO A 450 7.40 -1.38 15.83
C PRO A 450 7.30 -2.49 14.76
N GLY A 451 8.39 -2.78 14.03
CA GLY A 451 8.43 -3.85 13.04
C GLY A 451 8.47 -5.28 13.61
N SER A 452 8.43 -5.45 14.93
CA SER A 452 8.53 -6.76 15.59
C SER A 452 7.42 -7.73 15.13
N ALA A 453 6.18 -7.25 14.94
CA ALA A 453 5.07 -8.10 14.50
C ALA A 453 5.33 -8.70 13.10
N SER A 454 5.84 -7.89 12.17
CA SER A 454 6.22 -8.34 10.82
C SER A 454 7.37 -9.35 10.84
N VAL A 455 8.33 -9.19 11.75
CA VAL A 455 9.41 -10.18 11.94
C VAL A 455 8.87 -11.50 12.46
N VAL A 456 7.95 -11.51 13.42
CA VAL A 456 7.30 -12.76 13.89
C VAL A 456 6.59 -13.45 12.74
N ALA A 457 5.79 -12.71 11.95
CA ALA A 457 5.09 -13.27 10.80
C ALA A 457 6.05 -13.86 9.75
N ALA A 458 7.14 -13.15 9.43
CA ALA A 458 8.12 -13.64 8.48
C ALA A 458 8.85 -14.91 8.95
N LEU A 459 9.23 -14.99 10.23
CA LEU A 459 9.80 -16.21 10.82
C LEU A 459 8.82 -17.38 10.76
N ASP A 460 7.55 -17.09 11.02
CA ASP A 460 6.47 -18.07 10.97
C ASP A 460 6.31 -18.67 9.57
N ASP A 461 6.21 -17.80 8.57
CA ASP A 461 6.12 -18.15 7.15
C ASP A 461 7.35 -18.93 6.67
N ALA A 462 8.55 -18.58 7.15
CA ALA A 462 9.80 -19.28 6.83
C ALA A 462 9.97 -20.62 7.57
N GLY A 463 9.04 -21.01 8.45
CA GLY A 463 9.15 -22.24 9.24
C GLY A 463 10.17 -22.17 10.39
N LEU A 464 10.73 -20.99 10.68
CA LEU A 464 11.67 -20.77 11.78
C LEU A 464 10.91 -20.65 13.10
N ARG A 465 11.34 -21.39 14.13
CA ARG A 465 10.66 -21.46 15.44
C ARG A 465 11.60 -21.25 16.63
N PRO A 466 12.38 -20.16 16.69
CA PRO A 466 13.13 -19.83 17.90
C PRO A 466 12.16 -19.46 19.04
N ARG A 467 12.63 -19.54 20.28
CA ARG A 467 11.90 -18.95 21.41
C ARG A 467 11.92 -17.43 21.26
N LEU A 468 10.75 -16.82 21.12
CA LEU A 468 10.61 -15.38 20.88
C LEU A 468 10.46 -14.62 22.19
N ARG A 469 11.16 -13.48 22.29
CA ARG A 469 11.03 -12.48 23.35
C ARG A 469 10.81 -11.10 22.76
N VAL A 470 10.09 -10.23 23.45
CA VAL A 470 9.98 -8.81 23.11
C VAL A 470 10.53 -7.97 24.26
N ALA A 471 11.47 -7.06 23.94
CA ALA A 471 12.05 -6.10 24.88
C ALA A 471 11.57 -4.68 24.54
N GLU A 472 10.41 -4.33 25.06
CA GLU A 472 9.80 -3.02 24.90
C GLU A 472 9.22 -2.53 26.23
N ASP A 473 8.92 -1.23 26.31
CA ASP A 473 8.20 -0.67 27.45
C ASP A 473 6.73 -1.15 27.47
N SER A 474 6.02 -0.90 28.57
CA SER A 474 4.70 -1.51 28.83
C SER A 474 3.64 -1.18 27.77
N ILE A 475 3.62 0.06 27.28
CA ILE A 475 2.65 0.51 26.26
C ILE A 475 2.97 -0.12 24.90
N PRO A 476 4.18 0.06 24.32
CA PRO A 476 4.59 -0.65 23.11
C PRO A 476 4.37 -2.17 23.16
N THR A 477 4.67 -2.81 24.30
CA THR A 477 4.42 -4.24 24.53
C THR A 477 2.95 -4.61 24.38
N ALA A 478 2.05 -3.80 24.96
CA ALA A 478 0.60 -4.03 24.87
C ALA A 478 0.09 -3.87 23.43
N VAL A 479 0.59 -2.87 22.70
CA VAL A 479 0.25 -2.64 21.29
C VAL A 479 0.73 -3.79 20.41
N LEU A 480 2.01 -4.17 20.50
CA LEU A 480 2.58 -5.28 19.73
C LEU A 480 1.84 -6.61 19.97
N ARG A 481 1.38 -6.86 21.21
CA ARG A 481 0.60 -8.06 21.53
C ARG A 481 -0.70 -8.16 20.72
N GLY A 482 -1.31 -7.03 20.35
CA GLY A 482 -2.49 -6.99 19.50
C GLY A 482 -2.22 -7.23 18.02
N HIS A 483 -0.97 -7.07 17.57
CA HIS A 483 -0.58 -7.16 16.15
C HIS A 483 0.18 -8.45 15.81
N VAL A 484 0.66 -9.18 16.82
CA VAL A 484 1.26 -10.50 16.62
C VAL A 484 0.16 -11.55 16.46
N THR A 485 0.20 -12.34 15.38
CA THR A 485 -0.81 -13.34 15.03
C THR A 485 -0.97 -14.47 16.05
N ALA A 486 0.08 -14.79 16.81
CA ALA A 486 0.08 -15.85 17.83
C ALA A 486 0.82 -15.40 19.10
N PRO A 487 0.25 -14.45 19.87
CA PRO A 487 0.96 -13.76 20.95
C PRO A 487 1.37 -14.68 22.11
N ASP A 488 0.72 -15.82 22.28
CA ASP A 488 1.02 -16.81 23.32
C ASP A 488 2.38 -17.51 23.12
N ARG A 489 2.95 -17.47 21.91
CA ARG A 489 4.30 -18.01 21.65
C ARG A 489 5.43 -17.06 22.06
N VAL A 490 5.09 -15.82 22.39
CA VAL A 490 6.04 -14.76 22.67
C VAL A 490 6.15 -14.54 24.18
N ASP A 491 7.37 -14.58 24.69
CA ASP A 491 7.70 -14.14 26.05
C ASP A 491 7.83 -12.61 26.06
N TRP A 492 6.85 -11.92 26.64
CA TRP A 492 6.78 -10.46 26.68
C TRP A 492 7.66 -9.84 27.77
N THR A 493 8.84 -10.43 28.01
CA THR A 493 9.80 -9.95 28.99
C THR A 493 11.20 -9.85 28.37
N PRO A 494 11.96 -8.79 28.72
CA PRO A 494 13.34 -8.67 28.26
C PRO A 494 14.22 -9.76 28.86
N GLY A 495 15.27 -10.14 28.14
CA GLY A 495 16.30 -11.03 28.67
C GLY A 495 17.25 -11.54 27.60
N PRO A 496 18.20 -12.40 27.99
CA PRO A 496 19.19 -12.94 27.07
C PRO A 496 18.57 -13.74 25.92
N ALA A 497 19.19 -13.64 24.74
CA ALA A 497 18.82 -14.38 23.53
C ALA A 497 20.06 -14.61 22.67
N ASP A 498 19.99 -15.59 21.75
CA ASP A 498 21.10 -15.89 20.82
C ASP A 498 21.27 -14.77 19.77
N VAL A 499 20.17 -14.12 19.38
CA VAL A 499 20.12 -12.96 18.48
C VAL A 499 19.06 -11.96 18.94
N ALA A 500 19.29 -10.67 18.67
CA ALA A 500 18.24 -9.66 18.73
C ALA A 500 17.93 -9.11 17.33
N VAL A 501 16.65 -8.86 17.02
CA VAL A 501 16.24 -8.14 15.81
C VAL A 501 15.57 -6.84 16.24
N ALA A 502 16.16 -5.72 15.86
CA ALA A 502 15.60 -4.38 16.03
C ALA A 502 14.99 -3.95 14.69
N ALA A 503 13.67 -3.99 14.58
CA ALA A 503 12.97 -3.73 13.32
C ALA A 503 12.26 -2.37 13.36
N LYS A 504 12.72 -1.44 12.52
CA LYS A 504 12.28 -0.04 12.46
C LYS A 504 12.36 0.66 13.82
N ALA A 505 13.33 0.24 14.63
CA ALA A 505 13.52 0.72 15.98
C ALA A 505 14.24 2.08 16.02
N LEU A 506 14.99 2.45 14.99
CA LEU A 506 15.82 3.64 14.99
C LEU A 506 15.10 4.85 14.39
N ALA A 507 14.15 4.65 13.47
CA ALA A 507 13.51 5.72 12.69
C ALA A 507 12.88 6.84 13.54
N HIS A 508 12.38 6.52 14.73
CA HIS A 508 11.74 7.48 15.66
C HIS A 508 12.63 7.88 16.85
N ARG A 509 13.89 7.45 16.87
CA ARG A 509 14.87 7.72 17.93
C ARG A 509 15.92 8.70 17.45
N THR A 510 16.33 9.63 18.30
CA THR A 510 17.56 10.44 18.10
C THR A 510 18.80 9.53 18.10
N ASP A 511 19.94 10.06 17.64
CA ASP A 511 21.19 9.28 17.60
C ASP A 511 21.63 8.79 18.99
N GLU A 512 21.42 9.60 20.04
CA GLU A 512 21.74 9.18 21.41
C GLU A 512 20.80 8.07 21.92
N GLU A 513 19.50 8.16 21.61
CA GLU A 513 18.53 7.12 21.97
C GLU A 513 18.78 5.82 21.20
N ALA A 514 19.20 5.91 19.94
CA ALA A 514 19.63 4.76 19.15
C ALA A 514 20.84 4.08 19.78
N VAL A 515 21.87 4.84 20.17
CA VAL A 515 23.06 4.30 20.86
C VAL A 515 22.68 3.65 22.19
N LEU A 516 21.75 4.24 22.96
CA LEU A 516 21.26 3.67 24.21
C LEU A 516 20.53 2.33 23.99
N LEU A 517 19.69 2.23 22.96
CA LEU A 517 19.03 0.98 22.58
C LEU A 517 20.07 -0.10 22.25
N LEU A 518 21.03 0.22 21.37
CA LEU A 518 22.07 -0.72 20.96
C LEU A 518 22.96 -1.16 22.13
N THR A 519 23.27 -0.25 23.05
CA THR A 519 24.00 -0.55 24.29
C THR A 519 23.21 -1.51 25.17
N ARG A 520 21.89 -1.32 25.29
CA ARG A 520 21.00 -2.22 26.04
C ARG A 520 20.97 -3.62 25.42
N LEU A 521 20.86 -3.71 24.09
CA LEU A 521 20.89 -4.99 23.37
C LEU A 521 22.22 -5.75 23.59
N ALA A 522 23.35 -5.04 23.68
CA ALA A 522 24.66 -5.65 23.94
C ALA A 522 24.73 -6.32 25.33
N GLY A 523 23.85 -5.93 26.25
CA GLY A 523 23.70 -6.58 27.55
C GLY A 523 22.98 -7.94 27.51
N TRP A 524 22.28 -8.25 26.41
CA TRP A 524 21.46 -9.47 26.30
C TRP A 524 21.93 -10.44 25.21
N THR A 525 22.65 -9.96 24.20
CA THR A 525 23.09 -10.79 23.07
C THR A 525 24.47 -10.36 22.55
N GLY A 526 25.17 -11.29 21.91
CA GLY A 526 26.40 -11.02 21.15
C GLY A 526 26.16 -10.72 19.65
N THR A 527 24.92 -10.90 19.19
CA THR A 527 24.52 -10.71 17.78
C THR A 527 23.22 -9.92 17.71
N ALA A 528 23.19 -8.88 16.89
CA ALA A 528 21.98 -8.10 16.62
C ALA A 528 21.77 -7.92 15.12
N VAL A 529 20.53 -7.76 14.70
CA VAL A 529 20.16 -7.42 13.32
C VAL A 529 19.31 -6.16 13.35
N LEU A 530 19.73 -5.13 12.63
CA LEU A 530 18.97 -3.89 12.49
C LEU A 530 18.25 -3.90 11.15
N VAL A 531 16.92 -3.88 11.17
CA VAL A 531 16.10 -3.76 9.94
C VAL A 531 15.61 -2.33 9.82
N GLU A 532 16.20 -1.57 8.91
CA GLU A 532 15.94 -0.13 8.75
C GLU A 532 15.85 0.29 7.28
N ALA A 533 15.13 1.40 7.05
CA ALA A 533 15.20 2.08 5.76
C ALA A 533 16.50 2.90 5.72
N SER A 534 17.36 2.63 4.74
CA SER A 534 18.65 3.31 4.55
C SER A 534 18.65 4.28 3.39
N ARG A 535 17.62 4.23 2.54
CA ARG A 535 17.40 5.12 1.40
C ARG A 535 15.91 5.22 1.07
N PRO A 536 15.46 6.25 0.34
CA PRO A 536 14.08 6.34 -0.13
C PRO A 536 13.76 5.21 -1.14
N ASP A 537 12.51 4.76 -1.16
CA ASP A 537 12.00 3.91 -2.24
C ASP A 537 11.93 4.69 -3.56
N GLY A 538 12.59 4.19 -4.61
CA GLY A 538 12.62 4.84 -5.92
C GLY A 538 11.28 4.87 -6.66
N LEU A 539 10.27 4.13 -6.21
CA LEU A 539 8.89 4.28 -6.70
C LEU A 539 8.07 5.33 -5.95
N SER A 540 8.52 5.78 -4.77
CA SER A 540 7.75 6.73 -3.98
C SER A 540 7.72 8.11 -4.66
N PRO A 541 6.53 8.72 -4.86
CA PRO A 541 6.45 10.09 -5.36
C PRO A 541 7.06 11.11 -4.37
N HIS A 542 7.19 10.72 -3.09
CA HIS A 542 7.76 11.53 -2.01
C HIS A 542 9.23 11.19 -1.71
N ALA A 543 9.93 10.45 -2.60
CA ALA A 543 11.31 10.03 -2.38
C ALA A 543 12.26 11.21 -2.08
N ALA A 544 12.03 12.37 -2.70
CA ALA A 544 12.81 13.58 -2.46
C ALA A 544 12.54 14.21 -1.07
N GLU A 545 11.39 13.95 -0.48
CA GLU A 545 10.94 14.51 0.80
C GLU A 545 11.35 13.63 1.99
N ALA A 546 11.62 12.33 1.75
CA ALA A 546 11.94 11.35 2.79
C ALA A 546 13.06 11.79 3.76
N GLY A 547 14.08 12.50 3.26
CA GLY A 547 15.14 13.04 4.11
C GLY A 547 14.65 14.11 5.09
N LEU A 548 13.68 14.93 4.68
CA LEU A 548 13.07 15.96 5.52
C LEU A 548 12.12 15.35 6.56
N HIS A 549 11.36 14.31 6.20
CA HIS A 549 10.53 13.54 7.15
C HIS A 549 11.39 12.90 8.25
N ALA A 550 12.48 12.22 7.87
CA ALA A 550 13.41 11.64 8.84
C ALA A 550 14.04 12.71 9.77
N TYR A 551 14.38 13.86 9.20
CA TYR A 551 14.90 15.00 9.97
C TYR A 551 13.85 15.58 10.93
N ALA A 552 12.58 15.66 10.52
CA ALA A 552 11.47 16.12 11.35
C ALA A 552 11.39 15.34 12.67
N ALA A 553 11.49 14.01 12.57
CA ALA A 553 11.41 13.09 13.71
C ALA A 553 12.65 13.18 14.61
N THR A 554 13.83 13.01 14.03
CA THR A 554 15.05 12.69 14.81
C THR A 554 16.04 13.83 14.94
N GLY A 555 15.96 14.84 14.07
CA GLY A 555 16.95 15.91 13.97
C GLY A 555 18.24 15.47 13.27
N SER A 556 18.28 14.24 12.77
CA SER A 556 19.36 13.69 11.95
C SER A 556 18.84 13.43 10.53
N PRO A 557 19.73 13.43 9.51
CA PRO A 557 19.36 12.96 8.17
C PRO A 557 18.82 11.52 8.21
N LEU A 558 18.12 11.11 7.16
CA LEU A 558 17.85 9.69 6.92
C LEU A 558 19.16 8.91 7.02
N ARG A 559 19.20 7.91 7.90
CA ARG A 559 20.43 7.18 8.21
C ARG A 559 20.69 6.14 7.14
N ASP A 560 21.70 6.40 6.31
CA ASP A 560 22.23 5.39 5.40
C ASP A 560 23.01 4.29 6.16
N SER A 561 23.53 3.30 5.43
CA SER A 561 24.29 2.19 6.02
C SER A 561 25.53 2.66 6.79
N ALA A 562 26.17 3.75 6.36
CA ALA A 562 27.35 4.30 7.02
C ALA A 562 26.99 4.99 8.35
N ALA A 563 25.88 5.74 8.37
CA ALA A 563 25.35 6.34 9.59
C ALA A 563 24.90 5.26 10.59
N ILE A 564 24.25 4.18 10.13
CA ILE A 564 23.89 3.04 10.99
C ILE A 564 25.15 2.38 11.58
N ALA A 565 26.18 2.14 10.76
CA ALA A 565 27.45 1.59 11.22
C ALA A 565 28.12 2.47 12.28
N ALA A 566 28.12 3.79 12.09
CA ALA A 566 28.69 4.72 13.07
C ALA A 566 27.95 4.69 14.42
N LEU A 567 26.62 4.53 14.43
CA LEU A 567 25.85 4.36 15.67
C LEU A 567 26.16 3.02 16.36
N ALA A 568 26.33 1.95 15.57
CA ALA A 568 26.72 0.63 16.06
C ALA A 568 28.11 0.67 16.73
N GLU A 569 29.09 1.29 16.09
CA GLU A 569 30.45 1.44 16.64
C GLU A 569 30.47 2.20 17.97
N ARG A 570 29.70 3.29 18.06
CA ARG A 570 29.54 4.07 19.31
C ARG A 570 28.96 3.27 20.48
N SER A 571 28.29 2.15 20.20
CA SER A 571 27.66 1.27 21.19
C SER A 571 28.38 -0.07 21.35
N GLY A 572 29.62 -0.21 20.84
CA GLY A 572 30.44 -1.41 21.00
C GLY A 572 30.06 -2.56 20.08
N TRP A 573 29.44 -2.26 18.94
CA TRP A 573 29.13 -3.21 17.88
C TRP A 573 30.04 -3.00 16.67
N THR A 574 30.23 -4.07 15.91
CA THR A 574 30.86 -4.05 14.59
C THR A 574 29.87 -4.58 13.57
N VAL A 575 29.85 -3.98 12.38
CA VAL A 575 29.04 -4.49 11.27
C VAL A 575 29.74 -5.71 10.68
N GLU A 576 29.06 -6.85 10.69
CA GLU A 576 29.55 -8.08 10.04
C GLU A 576 29.19 -8.10 8.56
N ARG A 577 27.93 -7.79 8.23
CA ARG A 577 27.41 -7.67 6.86
C ARG A 577 26.09 -6.91 6.83
N THR A 578 25.70 -6.45 5.64
CA THR A 578 24.39 -5.86 5.36
C THR A 578 23.70 -6.62 4.24
N ILE A 579 22.42 -6.89 4.41
CA ILE A 579 21.56 -7.63 3.48
C ILE A 579 20.57 -6.62 2.90
N ALA A 580 20.61 -6.40 1.58
CA ALA A 580 19.59 -5.60 0.91
C ALA A 580 18.26 -6.37 0.89
N LEU A 581 17.21 -5.79 1.46
CA LEU A 581 15.88 -6.39 1.52
C LEU A 581 14.95 -5.85 0.42
N GLY A 582 15.23 -4.65 -0.10
CA GLY A 582 14.47 -3.99 -1.16
C GLY A 582 13.70 -2.77 -0.66
N TRP A 583 13.21 -1.95 -1.59
CA TRP A 583 12.47 -0.71 -1.32
C TRP A 583 13.22 0.23 -0.36
N GLY A 584 14.53 0.33 -0.56
CA GLY A 584 15.42 1.10 0.30
C GLY A 584 15.62 0.57 1.73
N THR A 585 15.14 -0.64 2.03
CA THR A 585 15.29 -1.30 3.33
C THR A 585 16.43 -2.31 3.31
N GLU A 586 17.13 -2.42 4.45
CA GLU A 586 18.22 -3.37 4.65
C GLU A 586 18.20 -4.00 6.05
N ALA A 587 18.80 -5.18 6.17
CA ALA A 587 19.11 -5.83 7.44
C ALA A 587 20.62 -5.80 7.68
N THR A 588 21.06 -5.07 8.70
CA THR A 588 22.48 -4.96 9.08
C THR A 588 22.77 -5.88 10.26
N VAL A 589 23.60 -6.90 10.03
CA VAL A 589 24.02 -7.88 11.04
C VAL A 589 25.22 -7.32 11.80
N LEU A 590 25.08 -7.24 13.12
CA LEU A 590 26.05 -6.71 14.05
C LEU A 590 26.62 -7.82 14.94
N ARG A 591 27.92 -7.73 15.21
CA ARG A 591 28.62 -8.54 16.22
C ARG A 591 29.19 -7.65 17.29
N ARG A 592 29.05 -8.08 18.54
CA ARG A 592 29.65 -7.39 19.67
C ARG A 592 31.17 -7.40 19.51
N ALA A 593 31.77 -6.20 19.64
CA ALA A 593 33.20 -5.98 19.48
C ALA A 593 34.04 -6.63 20.59
#